data_AF-A0A9D5PCV8-F1
#
_entry.id   AF-A0A9D5PCV8-F1
#
_cell.length_a   1.000
_cell.length_b   1.000
_cell.length_c   1.000
_cell.angle_alpha   90.00
_cell.angle_beta   90.00
_cell.angle_gamma   90.00
#
_symmetry.space_group_name_H-M   'P 1'
#
loop_
_entity.id
_entity.type
_entity.pdbx_description
1 polymer ?
#
loop_
_entity_poly.entity_id
_entity_poly.type
_entity_poly.pdbx_seq_one_letter_code
_entity_poly.pdbx_strand_id
1 'polypeptide(L)'
;MIAINQYRAMKSVPAGAILNSIIAQKRQTKAAVARAACILPQRVNDLIMGTHRFTVDTSIKIEKALDIQETGFFYLHQAEHDIYLSELEMQRQQHPDLSVLTKTTFWDVNLAEINWQSAKRWAIRRVLEYGNPKEVKALYYFYGRVAFDEEMQHPESFRLQDNVKKNWKIVNEYMP
;
A
#
# COMPACT_ATOMS: atom_id res chain seq x y z
N MET A 1 -21.08 16.58 -15.18
CA MET A 1 -20.42 16.76 -13.86
C MET A 1 -19.95 15.41 -13.33
N ILE A 2 -18.66 15.25 -13.04
CA ILE A 2 -18.11 14.01 -12.44
C ILE A 2 -18.02 14.21 -10.92
N ALA A 3 -18.58 13.26 -10.17
CA ALA A 3 -18.29 13.16 -8.75
C ALA A 3 -16.88 12.58 -8.58
N ILE A 4 -15.89 13.44 -8.35
CA ILE A 4 -14.50 13.03 -8.13
C ILE A 4 -14.24 12.56 -6.69
N ASN A 5 -15.26 12.62 -5.83
CA ASN A 5 -15.22 12.11 -4.45
C ASN A 5 -14.72 10.67 -4.34
N GLN A 6 -15.05 9.82 -5.31
CA GLN A 6 -14.57 8.43 -5.34
C GLN A 6 -13.04 8.33 -5.47
N TYR A 7 -12.39 9.30 -6.12
CA TYR A 7 -10.94 9.31 -6.33
C TYR A 7 -10.17 9.88 -5.14
N ARG A 8 -10.77 10.77 -4.33
CA ARG A 8 -10.12 11.33 -3.13
C ARG A 8 -9.69 10.27 -2.11
N ALA A 9 -10.48 9.19 -1.99
CA ALA A 9 -10.15 8.09 -1.09
C ALA A 9 -8.99 7.22 -1.62
N MET A 10 -8.64 7.32 -2.90
CA MET A 10 -7.68 6.44 -3.58
C MET A 10 -6.26 7.01 -3.57
N LYS A 11 -5.72 7.33 -2.38
CA LYS A 11 -4.38 7.89 -2.22
C LYS A 11 -3.27 6.97 -2.74
N SER A 12 -3.51 5.66 -2.80
CA SER A 12 -2.57 4.68 -3.35
C SER A 12 -2.48 4.68 -4.89
N VAL A 13 -3.41 5.36 -5.57
CA VAL A 13 -3.46 5.40 -7.04
C VAL A 13 -2.81 6.69 -7.54
N PRO A 14 -1.85 6.62 -8.49
CA PRO A 14 -1.23 7.81 -9.06
C PRO A 14 -2.25 8.73 -9.75
N ALA A 15 -2.06 10.05 -9.63
CA ALA A 15 -2.91 11.06 -10.26
C ALA A 15 -3.05 10.87 -11.80
N GLY A 16 -1.97 10.45 -12.47
CA GLY A 16 -1.97 10.15 -13.90
C GLY A 16 -2.92 9.00 -14.30
N ALA A 17 -3.01 7.97 -13.47
CA ALA A 17 -3.93 6.86 -13.69
C ALA A 17 -5.39 7.32 -13.55
N ILE A 18 -5.68 8.15 -12.54
CA ILE A 18 -7.00 8.76 -12.35
C ILE A 18 -7.37 9.65 -13.55
N LEU A 19 -6.44 10.46 -14.05
CA LEU A 19 -6.64 11.26 -15.25
C LEU A 19 -7.05 10.36 -16.44
N ASN A 20 -6.34 9.26 -16.67
CA ASN A 20 -6.66 8.33 -17.74
C ASN A 20 -8.05 7.71 -17.59
N SER A 21 -8.44 7.32 -16.37
CA SER A 21 -9.77 6.81 -16.06
C SER A 21 -10.87 7.83 -16.33
N ILE A 22 -10.68 9.10 -15.93
CA ILE A 22 -11.64 10.18 -16.16
C ILE A 22 -11.80 10.47 -17.66
N ILE A 23 -10.70 10.52 -18.42
CA ILE A 23 -10.72 10.71 -19.87
C ILE A 23 -11.56 9.61 -20.55
N ALA A 24 -11.34 8.35 -20.15
CA ALA A 24 -12.08 7.21 -20.67
C ALA A 24 -13.57 7.28 -20.30
N GLN A 25 -13.90 7.62 -19.05
CA GLN A 25 -15.29 7.78 -18.59
C GLN A 25 -16.03 8.87 -19.37
N LYS A 26 -15.34 9.97 -19.72
CA LYS A 26 -15.89 11.04 -20.55
C LYS A 26 -15.95 10.73 -22.05
N ARG A 27 -15.43 9.57 -22.47
CA ARG A 27 -15.28 9.19 -23.89
C ARG A 27 -14.54 10.27 -24.70
N GLN A 28 -13.61 10.97 -24.05
CA GLN A 28 -12.76 11.97 -24.70
C GLN A 28 -11.44 11.34 -25.14
N THR A 29 -10.84 11.89 -26.19
CA THR A 29 -9.48 11.51 -26.58
C THR A 29 -8.47 12.36 -25.83
N LYS A 30 -7.27 11.81 -25.57
CA LYS A 30 -6.16 12.58 -24.97
C LYS A 30 -5.86 13.87 -25.75
N ALA A 31 -5.97 13.81 -27.08
CA ALA A 31 -5.78 14.96 -27.96
C ALA A 31 -6.91 16.01 -27.83
N ALA A 32 -8.16 15.60 -27.61
CA ALA A 32 -9.25 16.53 -27.34
C ALA A 32 -9.04 17.27 -26.02
N VAL A 33 -8.63 16.53 -24.97
CA VAL A 33 -8.31 17.11 -23.66
C VAL A 33 -7.13 18.07 -23.75
N ALA A 34 -6.07 17.69 -24.47
CA ALA A 34 -4.90 18.55 -24.68
C ALA A 34 -5.29 19.88 -25.35
N ARG A 35 -6.12 19.83 -26.40
CA ARG A 35 -6.63 21.03 -27.09
C ARG A 35 -7.46 21.90 -26.16
N ALA A 36 -8.38 21.31 -25.41
CA ALA A 36 -9.25 22.04 -24.49
C ALA A 36 -8.47 22.67 -23.30
N ALA A 37 -7.41 22.00 -22.83
CA ALA A 37 -6.53 22.49 -21.78
C ALA A 37 -5.43 23.44 -22.29
N CYS A 38 -5.34 23.68 -23.60
CA CYS A 38 -4.25 24.43 -24.24
C CYS A 38 -2.85 23.94 -23.83
N ILE A 39 -2.65 22.63 -23.81
CA ILE A 39 -1.35 21.97 -23.55
C ILE A 39 -0.96 21.04 -24.70
N LEU A 40 0.32 20.70 -24.80
CA LEU A 40 0.81 19.78 -25.83
C LEU A 40 0.18 18.37 -25.64
N PRO A 41 -0.24 17.68 -26.71
CA PRO A 41 -0.78 16.32 -26.60
C PRO A 41 0.16 15.34 -25.90
N GLN A 42 1.47 15.49 -26.12
CA GLN A 42 2.50 14.70 -25.45
C GLN A 42 2.45 14.90 -23.92
N ARG A 43 2.23 16.14 -23.44
CA ARG A 43 2.12 16.44 -22.01
C ARG A 43 0.98 15.69 -21.34
N VAL A 44 -0.16 15.51 -22.00
CA VAL A 44 -1.26 14.69 -21.44
C VAL A 44 -0.80 13.24 -21.24
N ASN A 45 -0.06 12.68 -22.21
CA ASN A 45 0.45 11.33 -22.08
C ASN A 45 1.51 11.22 -20.97
N ASP A 46 2.40 12.20 -20.85
CA ASP A 46 3.45 12.22 -19.83
C ASP A 46 2.88 12.36 -18.41
N LEU A 47 1.81 13.16 -18.25
CA LEU A 47 1.06 13.25 -17.00
C LEU A 47 0.37 11.93 -16.65
N ILE A 48 -0.21 11.24 -17.64
CA ILE A 48 -0.84 9.92 -17.43
C ILE A 48 0.19 8.88 -17.01
N MET A 49 1.37 8.88 -17.63
CA MET A 49 2.46 7.95 -17.32
C MET A 49 3.22 8.33 -16.04
N GLY A 50 2.99 9.52 -15.48
CA GLY A 50 3.72 10.04 -14.33
C GLY A 50 5.15 10.45 -14.63
N THR A 51 5.57 10.49 -15.90
CA THR A 51 6.91 10.97 -16.31
C THR A 51 7.01 12.50 -16.19
N HIS A 52 5.87 13.18 -16.12
CA HIS A 52 5.80 14.57 -15.74
C HIS A 52 4.81 14.78 -14.62
N ARG A 53 5.14 15.69 -13.71
CA ARG A 53 4.30 16.04 -12.58
C ARG A 53 3.23 17.04 -12.98
N PHE A 54 2.09 16.98 -12.33
CA PHE A 54 1.10 18.05 -12.35
C PHE A 54 1.71 19.26 -11.65
N THR A 55 1.79 20.38 -12.37
CA THR A 55 1.93 21.71 -11.79
C THR A 55 0.54 22.27 -11.50
N VAL A 56 0.45 23.29 -10.64
CA VAL A 56 -0.81 23.99 -10.36
C VAL A 56 -1.49 24.46 -11.65
N ASP A 57 -0.74 25.11 -12.56
CA ASP A 57 -1.26 25.58 -13.85
C ASP A 57 -1.81 24.43 -14.72
N THR A 58 -1.04 23.34 -14.88
CA THR A 58 -1.49 22.20 -15.69
C THR A 58 -2.70 21.48 -15.08
N SER A 59 -2.75 21.37 -13.75
CA SER A 59 -3.89 20.81 -13.01
C SER A 59 -5.16 21.59 -13.32
N ILE A 60 -5.13 22.92 -13.11
CA ILE A 60 -6.27 23.80 -13.33
C ILE A 60 -6.75 23.77 -14.78
N LYS A 61 -5.82 23.77 -15.74
CA LYS A 61 -6.15 23.69 -17.18
C LYS A 61 -6.86 22.38 -17.54
N ILE A 62 -6.36 21.26 -17.03
CA ILE A 62 -6.94 19.93 -17.28
C ILE A 62 -8.29 19.79 -16.59
N GLU A 63 -8.43 20.25 -15.35
CA GLU A 63 -9.70 20.23 -14.60
C GLU A 63 -10.78 21.01 -15.35
N LYS A 64 -10.46 22.22 -15.83
CA LYS A 64 -11.38 23.02 -16.64
C LYS A 64 -11.74 22.31 -17.95
N ALA A 65 -10.76 21.74 -18.65
CA ALA A 65 -10.99 20.98 -19.88
C ALA A 65 -11.89 19.74 -19.66
N LEU A 66 -11.80 19.15 -18.47
CA LEU A 66 -12.57 18.00 -18.04
C LEU A 66 -13.80 18.39 -17.21
N ASP A 67 -14.23 19.65 -17.16
CA ASP A 67 -15.41 20.09 -16.38
C ASP A 67 -15.41 19.51 -14.94
N ILE A 68 -14.25 19.57 -14.30
CA ILE A 68 -14.03 19.24 -12.88
C ILE A 68 -14.10 20.56 -12.10
N GLN A 69 -14.99 20.62 -11.11
CA GLN A 69 -15.24 21.85 -10.35
C GLN A 69 -14.17 22.13 -9.28
N GLU A 70 -13.54 21.07 -8.76
CA GLU A 70 -12.52 21.20 -7.71
C GLU A 70 -11.20 21.63 -8.34
N THR A 71 -10.83 22.87 -8.05
CA THR A 71 -9.58 23.48 -8.53
C THR A 71 -8.38 22.90 -7.79
N GLY A 72 -7.34 22.52 -8.52
CA GLY A 72 -6.11 21.93 -8.00
C GLY A 72 -6.22 20.46 -7.61
N PHE A 73 -7.31 19.77 -7.98
CA PHE A 73 -7.53 18.36 -7.68
C PHE A 73 -6.34 17.46 -8.02
N PHE A 74 -5.84 17.48 -9.26
CA PHE A 74 -4.74 16.57 -9.64
C PHE A 74 -3.43 16.90 -8.92
N TYR A 75 -3.14 18.19 -8.72
CA TYR A 75 -1.98 18.64 -7.98
C TYR A 75 -2.00 18.18 -6.52
N LEU A 76 -3.13 18.35 -5.84
CA LEU A 76 -3.32 17.92 -4.44
C LEU A 76 -3.29 16.41 -4.33
N HIS A 77 -4.00 15.68 -5.19
CA HIS A 77 -3.99 14.21 -5.20
C HIS A 77 -2.57 13.66 -5.44
N GLN A 78 -1.79 14.30 -6.32
CA GLN A 78 -0.40 13.92 -6.53
C GLN A 78 0.44 14.11 -5.27
N ALA A 79 0.26 15.20 -4.52
CA ALA A 79 0.94 15.41 -3.25
C ALA A 79 0.52 14.39 -2.18
N GLU A 80 -0.77 14.05 -2.10
CA GLU A 80 -1.26 13.00 -1.21
C GLU A 80 -0.70 11.62 -1.57
N HIS A 81 -0.55 11.32 -2.86
CA HIS A 81 0.06 10.09 -3.33
C HIS A 81 1.55 10.00 -2.98
N ASP A 82 2.29 11.11 -3.12
CA ASP A 82 3.69 11.18 -2.67
C ASP A 82 3.82 10.89 -1.17
N ILE A 83 2.94 11.49 -0.34
CA ILE A 83 2.91 11.24 1.10
C ILE A 83 2.65 9.75 1.36
N TYR A 84 1.66 9.16 0.68
CA TYR A 84 1.37 7.73 0.79
C TYR A 84 2.59 6.85 0.45
N LEU A 85 3.31 7.16 -0.63
CA LEU A 85 4.53 6.42 -1.00
C LEU A 85 5.63 6.56 0.05
N SER A 86 5.81 7.77 0.59
CA SER A 86 6.79 8.03 1.65
C SER A 86 6.45 7.25 2.93
N GLU A 87 5.18 7.27 3.36
CA GLU A 87 4.71 6.47 4.50
C GLU A 87 4.90 4.97 4.26
N LEU A 88 4.64 4.50 3.04
CA LEU A 88 4.84 3.11 2.66
C LEU A 88 6.32 2.69 2.74
N GLU A 89 7.23 3.54 2.27
CA GLU A 89 8.68 3.32 2.39
C GLU A 89 9.14 3.29 3.84
N MET A 90 8.67 4.22 4.67
CA MET A 90 8.97 4.22 6.11
C MET A 90 8.46 2.94 6.79
N GLN A 91 7.27 2.45 6.42
CA GLN A 91 6.76 1.19 6.94
C GLN A 91 7.57 -0.02 6.50
N ARG A 92 8.10 -0.02 5.26
CA ARG A 92 8.97 -1.10 4.77
C ARG A 92 10.32 -1.16 5.48
N GLN A 93 10.82 -0.02 5.96
CA GLN A 93 12.03 0.03 6.79
C GLN A 93 11.80 -0.52 8.19
N GLN A 94 10.55 -0.58 8.65
CA GLN A 94 10.18 -1.21 9.91
C GLN A 94 9.93 -2.69 9.68
N HIS A 95 10.92 -3.51 10.00
CA HIS A 95 10.84 -4.95 9.86
C HIS A 95 11.47 -5.66 11.08
N PRO A 96 11.08 -6.92 11.38
CA PRO A 96 11.77 -7.74 12.37
C PRO A 96 13.20 -8.04 11.89
N ASP A 97 14.03 -8.63 12.76
CA ASP A 97 15.35 -9.10 12.35
C ASP A 97 15.24 -10.19 11.27
N LEU A 98 15.45 -9.82 10.01
CA LEU A 98 15.33 -10.70 8.85
C LEU A 98 16.43 -11.77 8.81
N SER A 99 17.56 -11.57 9.50
CA SER A 99 18.66 -12.53 9.52
C SER A 99 18.30 -13.84 10.23
N VAL A 100 17.28 -13.78 11.08
CA VAL A 100 16.75 -14.92 11.85
C VAL A 100 15.66 -15.68 11.08
N LEU A 101 15.05 -15.04 10.07
CA LEU A 101 13.95 -15.62 9.30
C LEU A 101 14.44 -16.52 8.18
N THR A 102 13.82 -17.70 8.06
CA THR A 102 14.28 -18.75 7.16
C THR A 102 13.39 -18.87 5.92
N LYS A 103 13.99 -19.28 4.80
CA LYS A 103 13.24 -19.63 3.58
C LYS A 103 12.32 -20.84 3.78
N THR A 104 12.55 -21.67 4.79
CA THR A 104 11.67 -22.82 5.09
C THR A 104 10.33 -22.36 5.66
N THR A 105 10.31 -21.27 6.43
CA THR A 105 9.06 -20.70 6.97
C THR A 105 8.42 -19.71 5.99
N PHE A 106 9.24 -18.98 5.21
CA PHE A 106 8.81 -17.95 4.25
C PHE A 106 9.23 -18.30 2.81
N TRP A 107 8.80 -19.46 2.30
CA TRP A 107 9.28 -20.01 1.02
C TRP A 107 8.70 -19.34 -0.23
N ASP A 108 7.57 -18.65 -0.10
CA ASP A 108 6.74 -18.08 -1.18
C ASP A 108 6.88 -16.57 -1.31
N VAL A 109 7.77 -15.93 -0.54
CA VAL A 109 7.88 -14.46 -0.45
C VAL A 109 9.33 -13.99 -0.40
N ASN A 110 9.58 -12.80 -0.92
CA ASN A 110 10.83 -12.08 -0.69
C ASN A 110 10.72 -11.27 0.61
N LEU A 111 11.47 -11.65 1.65
CA LEU A 111 11.42 -11.02 2.97
C LEU A 111 11.68 -9.50 2.94
N ALA A 112 12.51 -9.03 2.01
CA ALA A 112 12.87 -7.62 1.88
C ALA A 112 11.74 -6.76 1.26
N GLU A 113 10.76 -7.38 0.62
CA GLU A 113 9.66 -6.67 -0.08
C GLU A 113 8.37 -6.61 0.76
N ILE A 114 8.34 -7.34 1.88
CA ILE A 114 7.17 -7.40 2.77
C ILE A 114 7.01 -6.05 3.49
N ASN A 115 5.82 -5.46 3.40
CA ASN A 115 5.41 -4.43 4.35
C ASN A 115 4.95 -5.13 5.64
N TRP A 116 5.86 -5.27 6.60
CA TRP A 116 5.65 -6.00 7.85
C TRP A 116 4.51 -5.40 8.69
N GLN A 117 4.32 -4.07 8.66
CA GLN A 117 3.18 -3.45 9.35
C GLN A 117 1.83 -3.95 8.79
N SER A 118 1.67 -3.94 7.47
CA SER A 118 0.44 -4.41 6.82
C SER A 118 0.26 -5.93 6.90
N ALA A 119 1.37 -6.68 6.93
CA ALA A 119 1.38 -8.14 6.90
C ALA A 119 1.35 -8.77 8.30
N LYS A 120 1.17 -7.98 9.38
CA LYS A 120 1.18 -8.39 10.80
C LYS A 120 0.52 -9.75 11.05
N ARG A 121 -0.77 -9.85 10.73
CA ARG A 121 -1.58 -11.05 10.96
C ARG A 121 -1.02 -12.28 10.25
N TRP A 122 -0.70 -12.15 8.97
CA TRP A 122 -0.12 -13.25 8.18
C TRP A 122 1.24 -13.67 8.73
N ALA A 123 2.10 -12.71 9.09
CA ALA A 123 3.44 -12.97 9.59
C ALA A 123 3.41 -13.71 10.94
N ILE A 124 2.60 -13.24 11.89
CA ILE A 124 2.40 -13.86 13.21
C ILE A 124 1.87 -15.29 13.04
N ARG A 125 0.81 -15.47 12.24
CA ARG A 125 0.26 -16.80 11.98
C ARG A 125 1.31 -17.74 11.41
N ARG A 126 2.09 -17.25 10.46
CA ARG A 126 3.08 -18.04 9.76
C ARG A 126 4.18 -18.56 10.68
N VAL A 127 4.69 -17.74 11.60
CA VAL A 127 5.68 -18.22 12.58
C VAL A 127 5.07 -19.10 13.66
N LEU A 128 3.81 -18.90 14.04
CA LEU A 128 3.13 -19.81 14.96
C LEU A 128 2.90 -21.19 14.34
N GLU A 129 2.56 -21.26 13.05
CA GLU A 129 2.29 -22.54 12.35
C GLU A 129 3.56 -23.26 11.87
N TYR A 130 4.53 -22.53 11.33
CA TYR A 130 5.68 -23.10 10.61
C TYR A 130 7.03 -22.63 11.14
N GLY A 131 7.06 -21.66 12.06
CA GLY A 131 8.28 -21.04 12.55
C GLY A 131 8.99 -21.87 13.61
N ASN A 132 10.28 -21.58 13.75
CA ASN A 132 11.10 -22.06 14.85
C ASN A 132 11.14 -21.05 16.03
N PRO A 133 11.67 -21.44 17.21
CA PRO A 133 11.66 -20.57 18.39
C PRO A 133 12.34 -19.20 18.19
N LYS A 134 13.39 -19.12 17.37
CA LYS A 134 14.08 -17.85 17.10
C LYS A 134 13.22 -16.92 16.25
N GLU A 135 12.51 -17.46 15.26
CA GLU A 135 11.61 -16.69 14.39
C GLU A 135 10.39 -16.18 15.17
N VAL A 136 9.80 -17.03 16.01
CA VAL A 136 8.70 -16.63 16.90
C VAL A 136 9.14 -15.48 17.80
N LYS A 137 10.35 -15.57 18.38
CA LYS A 137 10.93 -14.52 19.23
C LYS A 137 11.18 -13.21 18.46
N ALA A 138 11.73 -13.30 17.25
CA ALA A 138 11.99 -12.13 16.42
C ALA A 138 10.70 -11.37 16.09
N LEU A 139 9.63 -12.08 15.71
CA LEU A 139 8.33 -11.45 15.43
C LEU A 139 7.62 -10.99 16.70
N TYR A 140 7.78 -11.69 17.83
CA TYR A 140 7.22 -11.25 19.11
C TYR A 140 7.82 -9.91 19.53
N TYR A 141 9.13 -9.73 19.47
CA TYR A 141 9.74 -8.44 19.83
C TYR A 141 9.42 -7.32 18.85
N PHE A 142 9.13 -7.66 17.59
CA PHE A 142 8.75 -6.68 16.59
C PHE A 142 7.29 -6.21 16.74
N TYR A 143 6.33 -7.13 16.91
CA TYR A 143 4.90 -6.80 16.98
C TYR A 143 4.34 -6.64 18.39
N GLY A 144 5.03 -7.21 19.39
CA GLY A 144 4.62 -7.20 20.79
C GLY A 144 3.52 -8.21 21.15
N ARG A 145 3.31 -8.33 22.46
CA ARG A 145 2.38 -9.29 23.08
C ARG A 145 0.94 -9.16 22.58
N VAL A 146 0.43 -7.93 22.54
CA VAL A 146 -0.96 -7.64 22.18
C VAL A 146 -1.31 -8.21 20.81
N ALA A 147 -0.44 -8.04 19.82
CA ALA A 147 -0.67 -8.54 18.47
C ALA A 147 -0.71 -10.08 18.39
N PHE A 148 0.06 -10.74 19.24
CA PHE A 148 0.09 -12.20 19.34
C PHE A 148 -1.16 -12.74 20.06
N ASP A 149 -1.57 -12.10 21.16
CA ASP A 149 -2.80 -12.45 21.87
C ASP A 149 -4.04 -12.24 20.99
N GLU A 150 -4.08 -11.17 20.17
CA GLU A 150 -5.14 -10.91 19.17
C GLU A 150 -5.35 -12.12 18.24
N GLU A 151 -4.27 -12.68 17.67
CA GLU A 151 -4.38 -13.84 16.78
C GLU A 151 -4.81 -15.12 17.53
N MET A 152 -4.46 -15.23 18.81
CA MET A 152 -4.81 -16.36 19.66
C MET A 152 -6.23 -16.29 20.24
N GLN A 153 -7.02 -15.25 19.95
CA GLN A 153 -8.46 -15.21 20.25
C GLN A 153 -9.25 -16.22 19.41
N HIS A 154 -8.73 -16.61 18.25
CA HIS A 154 -9.35 -17.54 17.30
C HIS A 154 -8.42 -18.70 16.90
N PRO A 155 -7.97 -19.52 17.87
CA PRO A 155 -6.97 -20.57 17.66
C PRO A 155 -7.46 -21.70 16.72
N GLU A 156 -8.76 -21.87 16.56
CA GLU A 156 -9.39 -22.81 15.65
C GLU A 156 -9.13 -22.49 14.17
N SER A 157 -8.84 -21.22 13.85
CA SER A 157 -8.62 -20.75 12.49
C SER A 157 -7.23 -21.08 11.92
N PHE A 158 -6.36 -21.69 12.74
CA PHE A 158 -5.04 -22.12 12.34
C PHE A 158 -5.06 -23.50 11.68
N ARG A 159 -4.20 -23.69 10.69
CA ARG A 159 -4.04 -24.93 9.93
C ARG A 159 -3.29 -25.99 10.73
N LEU A 160 -2.25 -25.59 11.45
CA LEU A 160 -1.35 -26.51 12.17
C LEU A 160 -1.44 -26.33 13.69
N GLN A 161 -2.55 -26.80 14.28
CA GLN A 161 -2.87 -26.56 15.68
C GLN A 161 -1.79 -27.06 16.67
N ASP A 162 -1.16 -28.21 16.41
CA ASP A 162 -0.12 -28.75 17.30
C ASP A 162 1.15 -27.88 17.30
N ASN A 163 1.53 -27.37 16.13
CA ASN A 163 2.65 -26.43 16.02
C ASN A 163 2.33 -25.11 16.72
N VAL A 164 1.10 -24.61 16.55
CA VAL A 164 0.64 -23.39 17.22
C VAL A 164 0.67 -23.56 18.73
N LYS A 165 0.15 -24.66 19.28
CA LYS A 165 0.21 -24.95 20.73
C LYS A 165 1.66 -24.97 21.25
N LYS A 166 2.55 -25.65 20.52
CA LYS A 166 3.98 -25.71 20.85
C LYS A 166 4.62 -24.32 20.84
N ASN A 167 4.42 -23.56 19.76
CA ASN A 167 5.03 -22.25 19.59
C ASN A 167 4.40 -21.19 20.52
N TRP A 168 3.12 -21.30 20.84
CA TRP A 168 2.44 -20.46 21.81
C TRP A 168 2.93 -20.67 23.25
N LYS A 169 3.27 -21.92 23.60
CA LYS A 169 3.92 -22.21 24.88
C LYS A 169 5.24 -21.45 25.02
N ILE A 170 6.02 -21.35 23.94
CA ILE A 170 7.28 -20.61 23.92
C ILE A 170 7.06 -19.11 24.18
N VAL A 171 6.02 -18.53 23.55
CA VAL A 171 5.65 -17.13 23.77
C VAL A 171 5.32 -16.89 25.25
N ASN A 172 4.48 -17.73 25.86
CA ASN A 172 4.08 -17.54 27.25
C ASN A 172 5.19 -17.80 28.27
N GLU A 173 6.08 -18.76 28.03
CA GLU A 173 7.11 -19.15 29.01
C GLU A 173 8.35 -18.26 28.97
N TYR A 174 8.70 -17.70 27.80
CA TYR A 174 10.00 -17.05 27.60
C TYR A 174 9.90 -15.59 27.16
N MET A 175 8.68 -15.05 27.03
CA MET A 175 8.44 -13.70 26.51
C MET A 175 7.29 -13.02 27.28
N PRO A 176 7.54 -12.51 28.49
CA PRO A 176 6.59 -11.66 29.21
C PRO A 176 6.36 -10.31 28.51
#